data_AF-A0A958AKU4-F1
#
_entry.id   AF-A0A958AKU4-F1
#
_cell.length_a   1.000
_cell.length_b   1.000
_cell.length_c   1.000
_cell.angle_alpha   90.00
_cell.angle_beta   90.00
_cell.angle_gamma   90.00
#
_symmetry.space_group_name_H-M   'P 1'
#
loop_
_entity.id
_entity.type
_entity.pdbx_description
1 polymer ?
#
loop_
_entity_poly.entity_id
_entity_poly.type
_entity_poly.pdbx_seq_one_letter_code
_entity_poly.pdbx_strand_id
1 'polypeptide(L)'
;MSEITKALTRRFHHDQERIIFWYDEAEEMTAEFDALDLAGVTKLTLDNNQFAIKHRMLRAEPAQKFLLYHKGARPINAQNWLLDVELAHRTFAADQAALWLTAAGLPNHYGDLARAHAPFFKNDKFVAALKALDVGDDSRPQVLRKMVAVCLKTTPNLSEIMGSLLIELAGAQDEKQRLLARCGLDAFLWEELERTWGYTSETPSVKDLTLTLLRTGYATGVGDVETVRSTGLNVEALDFLRHWQNNRHNGAAFATLSAQAATDLDIEADLQRRSLDDLVGIDLFELIDRRILHELVRRVADRTLDAATCEAIVHSRSQSFWFDRPSHPNQYLHPYRAVECAAQFLQMLDTTDLTVRSLRQGVDQYAAHWYLLDQRYRQLIYHSRQSGLPTLLAPLLEQVE
;
A
#
# COMPACT_ATOMS: atom_id res chain seq x y z
N MET A 1 8.21 25.71 -30.65
CA MET A 1 7.29 25.23 -31.70
C MET A 1 6.56 24.03 -31.13
N SER A 2 5.23 24.06 -30.99
CA SER A 2 4.48 22.97 -30.35
C SER A 2 4.50 21.71 -31.23
N GLU A 3 4.36 20.53 -30.63
CA GLU A 3 4.28 19.26 -31.38
C GLU A 3 3.09 19.22 -32.34
N ILE A 4 1.98 19.88 -31.97
CA ILE A 4 0.80 20.08 -32.84
C ILE A 4 1.18 20.86 -34.10
N THR A 5 1.92 21.97 -33.96
CA THR A 5 2.40 22.75 -35.11
C THR A 5 3.28 21.89 -36.02
N LYS A 6 4.21 21.10 -35.46
CA LYS A 6 5.06 20.20 -36.26
C LYS A 6 4.24 19.14 -37.01
N ALA A 7 3.28 18.50 -36.32
CA ALA A 7 2.43 17.47 -36.91
C ALA A 7 1.56 18.02 -38.04
N LEU A 8 0.92 19.17 -37.84
CA LEU A 8 0.11 19.82 -38.87
C LEU A 8 0.95 20.35 -40.02
N THR A 9 2.12 20.94 -39.73
CA THR A 9 3.07 21.39 -40.76
C THR A 9 3.49 20.22 -41.66
N ARG A 10 3.81 19.06 -41.08
CA ARG A 10 4.11 17.85 -41.86
C ARG A 10 2.92 17.45 -42.74
N ARG A 11 1.70 17.36 -42.20
CA ARG A 11 0.54 16.94 -43.00
C ARG A 11 0.26 17.89 -44.17
N PHE A 12 0.27 19.20 -43.94
CA PHE A 12 0.00 20.18 -44.99
C PHE A 12 1.15 20.31 -46.00
N HIS A 13 2.41 20.33 -45.56
CA HIS A 13 3.55 20.65 -46.44
C HIS A 13 4.32 19.44 -46.96
N HIS A 14 4.40 18.35 -46.19
CA HIS A 14 5.08 17.12 -46.61
C HIS A 14 4.10 16.17 -47.29
N ASP A 15 2.97 15.88 -46.63
CA ASP A 15 1.98 14.90 -47.14
C ASP A 15 1.00 15.52 -48.16
N GLN A 16 1.11 16.84 -48.39
CA GLN A 16 0.31 17.62 -49.34
C GLN A 16 -1.21 17.51 -49.11
N GLU A 17 -1.63 17.26 -47.87
CA GLU A 17 -3.04 17.25 -47.51
C GLU A 17 -3.64 18.65 -47.68
N ARG A 18 -4.82 18.73 -48.32
CA ARG A 18 -5.47 20.02 -48.60
C ARG A 18 -6.42 20.45 -47.50
N ILE A 19 -7.24 19.53 -47.00
CA ILE A 19 -8.26 19.81 -45.97
C ILE A 19 -8.00 18.86 -44.81
N ILE A 20 -7.95 19.42 -43.61
CA ILE A 20 -7.76 18.66 -42.38
C ILE A 20 -8.86 19.04 -41.39
N PHE A 21 -9.55 18.03 -40.85
CA PHE A 21 -10.61 18.20 -39.84
C PHE A 21 -10.08 17.95 -38.43
N TRP A 22 -10.08 18.97 -37.59
CA TRP A 22 -9.74 18.91 -36.18
C TRP A 22 -10.97 18.91 -35.30
N TYR A 23 -11.29 17.73 -34.76
CA TYR A 23 -12.31 17.55 -33.72
C TYR A 23 -11.65 17.64 -32.35
N ASP A 24 -12.04 18.63 -31.56
CA ASP A 24 -11.62 18.79 -30.17
C ASP A 24 -12.75 18.35 -29.24
N GLU A 25 -12.83 17.03 -29.01
CA GLU A 25 -13.90 16.41 -28.22
C GLU A 25 -13.94 16.90 -26.78
N ALA A 26 -12.78 17.23 -26.20
CA ALA A 26 -12.67 17.71 -24.82
C ALA A 26 -12.84 19.23 -24.68
N GLU A 27 -12.90 19.97 -25.80
CA GLU A 27 -12.94 21.44 -25.85
C GLU A 27 -11.75 22.14 -25.17
N GLU A 28 -10.63 21.44 -25.02
CA GLU A 28 -9.44 21.92 -24.31
C GLU A 28 -8.42 22.59 -25.23
N MET A 29 -8.54 22.43 -26.56
CA MET A 29 -7.50 22.80 -27.52
C MET A 29 -7.78 24.10 -28.28
N THR A 30 -8.76 24.88 -27.82
CA THR A 30 -9.16 26.13 -28.50
C THR A 30 -8.03 27.15 -28.48
N ALA A 31 -7.31 27.28 -27.35
CA ALA A 31 -6.19 28.21 -27.23
C ALA A 31 -5.02 27.82 -28.15
N GLU A 32 -4.74 26.52 -28.25
CA GLU A 32 -3.71 25.95 -29.13
C GLU A 32 -4.06 26.16 -30.61
N PHE A 33 -5.32 25.95 -30.98
CA PHE A 33 -5.81 26.21 -32.33
C PHE A 33 -5.68 27.70 -32.68
N ASP A 34 -6.06 28.59 -31.76
CA ASP A 34 -6.01 30.05 -31.97
C ASP A 34 -4.57 30.54 -32.11
N ALA A 35 -3.66 30.06 -31.27
CA ALA A 35 -2.23 30.39 -31.30
C ALA A 35 -1.47 29.77 -32.48
N LEU A 36 -2.07 28.82 -33.20
CA LEU A 36 -1.43 28.11 -34.30
C LEU A 36 -1.21 29.04 -35.51
N ASP A 37 0.03 29.17 -35.96
CA ASP A 37 0.37 29.85 -37.21
C ASP A 37 0.96 28.85 -38.21
N LEU A 38 0.27 28.67 -39.34
CA LEU A 38 0.64 27.74 -40.42
C LEU A 38 0.65 28.51 -41.73
N ALA A 39 1.83 28.70 -42.31
CA ALA A 39 1.99 29.46 -43.55
C ALA A 39 1.18 28.83 -44.70
N GLY A 40 0.28 29.62 -45.30
CA GLY A 40 -0.53 29.20 -46.44
C GLY A 40 -1.71 28.28 -46.12
N VAL A 41 -2.08 28.13 -44.84
CA VAL A 41 -3.25 27.37 -44.39
C VAL A 41 -4.30 28.31 -43.81
N THR A 42 -5.54 28.23 -44.31
CA THR A 42 -6.67 28.97 -43.74
C THR A 42 -7.30 28.18 -42.59
N LYS A 43 -7.30 28.77 -41.39
CA LYS A 43 -8.00 28.21 -40.21
C LYS A 43 -9.48 28.61 -40.23
N LEU A 44 -10.39 27.67 -39.99
CA LEU A 44 -11.84 27.90 -39.93
C LEU A 44 -12.47 27.12 -38.77
N THR A 45 -13.36 27.74 -38.02
CA THR A 45 -14.16 27.09 -36.96
C THR A 45 -15.52 26.68 -37.51
N LEU A 46 -15.92 25.43 -37.28
CA LEU A 46 -17.23 24.87 -37.61
C LEU A 46 -18.24 25.27 -36.53
N ASP A 47 -19.11 26.22 -36.86
CA ASP A 47 -20.17 26.74 -35.99
C ASP A 47 -21.38 27.11 -36.85
N ASN A 48 -22.28 26.13 -37.06
CA ASN A 48 -23.48 26.24 -37.89
C ASN A 48 -23.28 26.90 -39.28
N ASN A 49 -22.08 26.76 -39.86
CA ASN A 49 -21.62 27.42 -41.08
C ASN A 49 -21.10 26.41 -42.12
N GLN A 50 -21.37 25.11 -41.92
CA GLN A 50 -20.80 24.00 -42.68
C GLN A 50 -21.10 24.10 -44.17
N PHE A 51 -22.31 24.54 -44.55
CA PHE A 51 -22.68 24.72 -45.95
C PHE A 51 -21.83 25.80 -46.66
N ALA A 52 -21.65 26.95 -46.02
CA ALA A 52 -20.84 28.04 -46.55
C ALA A 52 -19.37 27.63 -46.66
N ILE A 53 -18.84 26.92 -45.66
CA ILE A 53 -17.49 26.37 -45.66
C ILE A 53 -17.33 25.35 -46.78
N LYS A 54 -18.28 24.44 -46.97
CA LYS A 54 -18.27 23.46 -48.07
C LYS A 54 -18.19 24.14 -49.44
N HIS A 55 -19.02 25.15 -49.67
CA HIS A 55 -18.98 25.93 -50.91
C HIS A 55 -17.62 26.60 -51.11
N ARG A 56 -17.09 27.25 -50.07
CA ARG A 56 -15.79 27.92 -50.12
C ARG A 56 -14.67 26.95 -50.51
N MET A 57 -14.59 25.80 -49.83
CA MET A 57 -13.52 24.82 -50.03
C MET A 57 -13.58 24.09 -51.37
N LEU A 58 -14.78 23.86 -51.92
CA LEU A 58 -14.98 23.04 -53.13
C LEU A 58 -15.19 23.87 -54.40
N ARG A 59 -15.63 25.14 -54.28
CA ARG A 59 -15.96 26.00 -55.42
C ARG A 59 -15.17 27.30 -55.45
N ALA A 60 -15.18 28.08 -54.37
CA ALA A 60 -14.58 29.42 -54.37
C ALA A 60 -13.03 29.37 -54.32
N GLU A 61 -12.48 28.50 -53.48
CA GLU A 61 -11.05 28.40 -53.20
C GLU A 61 -10.56 26.94 -53.32
N PRO A 62 -10.64 26.31 -54.51
CA PRO A 62 -10.38 24.88 -54.67
C PRO A 62 -8.91 24.48 -54.47
N ALA A 63 -7.97 25.41 -54.65
CA ALA A 63 -6.53 25.17 -54.47
C ALA A 63 -6.03 25.51 -53.05
N GLN A 64 -6.86 26.17 -52.22
CA GLN A 64 -6.45 26.63 -50.89
C GLN A 64 -6.45 25.47 -49.88
N LYS A 65 -5.49 25.52 -48.94
CA LYS A 65 -5.40 24.57 -47.80
C LYS A 65 -6.23 25.06 -46.62
N PHE A 66 -6.97 24.16 -45.99
CA PHE A 66 -7.89 24.48 -44.89
C PHE A 66 -7.66 23.56 -43.68
N LEU A 67 -7.63 24.18 -42.49
CA LEU A 67 -7.72 23.49 -41.21
C LEU A 67 -9.08 23.84 -40.60
N LEU A 68 -9.98 22.86 -40.56
CA LEU A 68 -11.33 22.99 -40.00
C LEU A 68 -11.32 22.55 -38.56
N TYR A 69 -11.79 23.38 -37.64
CA TYR A 69 -11.82 23.09 -36.21
C TYR A 69 -13.26 22.98 -35.71
N HIS A 70 -13.57 21.92 -34.99
CA HIS A 70 -14.87 21.69 -34.38
C HIS A 70 -14.70 21.51 -32.88
N LYS A 71 -15.44 22.33 -32.12
CA LYS A 71 -15.55 22.17 -30.67
C LYS A 71 -16.54 21.05 -30.38
N GLY A 72 -16.09 20.05 -29.64
CA GLY A 72 -16.89 18.89 -29.27
C GLY A 72 -16.67 17.67 -30.17
N ALA A 73 -17.39 16.61 -29.83
CA ALA A 73 -17.29 15.32 -30.50
C ALA A 73 -17.65 15.43 -31.99
N ARG A 74 -17.02 14.58 -32.81
CA ARG A 74 -17.38 14.45 -34.22
C ARG A 74 -18.88 14.15 -34.36
N PRO A 75 -19.64 14.92 -35.16
CA PRO A 75 -21.07 14.66 -35.35
C PRO A 75 -21.32 13.25 -35.90
N ILE A 76 -22.41 12.61 -35.47
CA ILE A 76 -22.84 11.34 -36.06
C ILE A 76 -23.06 11.51 -37.57
N ASN A 77 -22.83 10.44 -38.35
CA ASN A 77 -22.82 10.52 -39.82
C ASN A 77 -24.09 11.16 -40.40
N ALA A 78 -25.27 10.90 -39.83
CA ALA A 78 -26.54 11.48 -40.27
C ALA A 78 -26.63 13.01 -40.08
N GLN A 79 -25.86 13.57 -39.15
CA GLN A 79 -25.83 14.99 -38.80
C GLN A 79 -24.56 15.70 -39.32
N ASN A 80 -23.65 14.98 -39.97
CA ASN A 80 -22.39 15.53 -40.47
C ASN A 80 -22.55 16.03 -41.92
N TRP A 81 -22.80 17.34 -42.08
CA TRP A 81 -22.98 17.99 -43.38
C TRP A 81 -21.72 17.99 -44.27
N LEU A 82 -20.56 17.74 -43.67
CA LEU A 82 -19.26 17.68 -44.34
C LEU A 82 -18.77 16.24 -44.50
N LEU A 83 -19.59 15.22 -44.23
CA LEU A 83 -19.18 13.82 -44.21
C LEU A 83 -18.50 13.38 -45.51
N ASP A 84 -19.03 13.80 -46.67
CA ASP A 84 -18.44 13.51 -47.98
C ASP A 84 -17.04 14.12 -48.17
N VAL A 85 -16.84 15.33 -47.64
CA VAL A 85 -15.54 16.01 -47.66
C VAL A 85 -14.58 15.37 -46.66
N GLU A 86 -15.07 15.03 -45.46
CA GLU A 86 -14.31 14.37 -44.41
C GLU A 86 -13.81 12.99 -44.86
N LEU A 87 -14.66 12.19 -45.51
CA LEU A 87 -14.29 10.88 -46.05
C LEU A 87 -13.28 10.97 -47.20
N ALA A 88 -13.26 12.07 -47.93
CA ALA A 88 -12.30 12.33 -49.01
C ALA A 88 -10.96 12.90 -48.52
N HIS A 89 -10.88 13.31 -47.25
CA HIS A 89 -9.74 14.03 -46.69
C HIS A 89 -9.33 13.43 -45.33
N ARG A 90 -8.40 14.09 -44.61
CA ARG A 90 -7.91 13.60 -43.33
C ARG A 90 -8.58 14.26 -42.16
N THR A 91 -8.90 13.46 -41.16
CA THR A 91 -9.13 13.95 -39.81
C THR A 91 -7.79 14.08 -39.08
N PHE A 92 -7.59 15.24 -38.48
CA PHE A 92 -6.67 15.53 -37.41
C PHE A 92 -7.50 15.68 -36.14
N ALA A 93 -8.12 14.60 -35.68
CA ALA A 93 -8.22 14.50 -34.23
C ALA A 93 -6.76 14.54 -33.79
N ALA A 94 -6.31 15.67 -33.21
CA ALA A 94 -5.02 15.71 -32.55
C ALA A 94 -5.05 14.48 -31.66
N ASP A 95 -4.28 13.46 -32.01
CA ASP A 95 -4.23 12.23 -31.26
C ASP A 95 -3.46 12.61 -30.01
N GLN A 96 -4.16 13.31 -29.10
CA GLN A 96 -3.66 13.83 -27.85
C GLN A 96 -3.09 12.64 -27.08
N ALA A 97 -3.71 11.47 -27.23
CA ALA A 97 -3.16 10.18 -26.89
C ALA A 97 -1.82 9.90 -27.60
N ALA A 98 -1.66 9.93 -28.93
CA ALA A 98 -0.35 9.78 -29.56
C ALA A 98 0.70 10.79 -29.11
N LEU A 99 0.33 12.06 -28.82
CA LEU A 99 1.25 13.04 -28.25
C LEU A 99 1.68 12.63 -26.84
N TRP A 100 0.73 12.25 -25.99
CA TRP A 100 1.00 11.72 -24.64
C TRP A 100 1.86 10.46 -24.68
N LEU A 101 1.58 9.53 -25.60
CA LEU A 101 2.32 8.29 -25.79
C LEU A 101 3.75 8.58 -26.24
N THR A 102 3.93 9.47 -27.22
CA THR A 102 5.25 9.91 -27.68
C THR A 102 6.04 10.56 -26.52
N ALA A 103 5.38 11.40 -25.73
CA ALA A 103 5.99 12.02 -24.56
C ALA A 103 6.39 10.98 -23.50
N ALA A 104 5.53 10.00 -23.23
CA ALA A 104 5.76 8.88 -22.30
C ALA A 104 6.77 7.84 -22.81
N GLY A 105 7.13 7.85 -24.09
CA GLY A 105 7.95 6.80 -24.71
C GLY A 105 7.19 5.49 -24.96
N LEU A 106 5.86 5.56 -25.09
CA LEU A 106 5.00 4.42 -25.38
C LEU A 106 4.68 4.31 -26.88
N PRO A 107 4.55 3.09 -27.43
CA PRO A 107 4.06 2.89 -28.80
C PRO A 107 2.62 3.37 -29.02
N ASN A 108 2.30 3.80 -30.25
CA ASN A 108 0.98 4.32 -30.62
C ASN A 108 -0.19 3.33 -30.45
N HIS A 109 0.07 2.02 -30.38
CA HIS A 109 -0.98 1.02 -30.15
C HIS A 109 -1.63 1.13 -28.76
N TYR A 110 -1.02 1.89 -27.83
CA TYR A 110 -1.59 2.21 -26.52
C TYR A 110 -2.60 3.37 -26.54
N GLY A 111 -3.07 3.81 -27.71
CA GLY A 111 -3.99 4.95 -27.85
C GLY A 111 -5.23 4.87 -26.95
N ASP A 112 -5.86 3.69 -26.87
CA ASP A 112 -7.04 3.49 -26.04
C ASP A 112 -6.73 3.56 -24.53
N LEU A 113 -5.55 3.08 -24.11
CA LEU A 113 -5.07 3.18 -22.73
C LEU A 113 -4.83 4.65 -22.36
N ALA A 114 -4.17 5.41 -23.23
CA ALA A 114 -3.91 6.83 -22.99
C ALA A 114 -5.21 7.65 -22.86
N ARG A 115 -6.24 7.31 -23.65
CA ARG A 115 -7.57 7.93 -23.52
C ARG A 115 -8.28 7.51 -22.23
N ALA A 116 -8.27 6.23 -21.88
CA ALA A 116 -8.91 5.72 -20.67
C ALA A 116 -8.32 6.32 -19.38
N HIS A 117 -7.02 6.64 -19.37
CA HIS A 117 -6.33 7.23 -18.23
C HIS A 117 -5.85 8.66 -18.52
N ALA A 118 -6.60 9.42 -19.31
CA ALA A 118 -6.24 10.78 -19.72
C ALA A 118 -5.78 11.69 -18.55
N PRO A 119 -6.39 11.68 -17.35
CA PRO A 119 -5.92 12.50 -16.24
C PRO A 119 -4.49 12.20 -15.78
N PHE A 120 -4.00 10.97 -15.96
CA PHE A 120 -2.59 10.63 -15.74
C PHE A 120 -1.70 11.30 -16.79
N PHE A 121 -2.05 11.15 -18.06
CA PHE A 121 -1.24 11.62 -19.19
C PHE A 121 -1.24 13.14 -19.39
N LYS A 122 -2.26 13.85 -18.87
CA LYS A 122 -2.27 15.31 -18.78
C LYS A 122 -1.28 15.88 -17.76
N ASN A 123 -0.68 15.04 -16.90
CA ASN A 123 0.29 15.48 -15.91
C ASN A 123 1.72 15.23 -16.40
N ASP A 124 2.42 16.30 -16.82
CA ASP A 124 3.78 16.23 -17.35
C ASP A 124 4.77 15.54 -16.40
N LYS A 125 4.61 15.69 -15.07
CA LYS A 125 5.48 15.02 -14.10
C LYS A 125 5.27 13.51 -14.09
N PHE A 126 4.02 13.06 -14.23
CA PHE A 126 3.70 11.63 -14.30
C PHE A 126 4.19 11.02 -15.61
N VAL A 127 4.00 11.72 -16.72
CA VAL A 127 4.51 11.28 -18.03
C VAL A 127 6.04 11.17 -18.02
N ALA A 128 6.74 12.16 -17.47
CA ALA A 128 8.19 12.14 -17.34
C ALA A 128 8.68 10.98 -16.44
N ALA A 129 8.01 10.75 -15.31
CA ALA A 129 8.33 9.65 -14.41
C ALA A 129 8.07 8.27 -15.05
N LEU A 130 6.95 8.12 -15.79
CA LEU A 130 6.65 6.89 -16.52
C LEU A 130 7.70 6.60 -17.59
N LYS A 131 8.11 7.62 -18.35
CA LYS A 131 9.16 7.49 -19.36
C LYS A 131 10.49 7.02 -18.77
N ALA A 132 10.83 7.50 -17.57
CA ALA A 132 12.06 7.10 -16.89
C ALA A 132 12.08 5.61 -16.48
N LEU A 133 10.93 4.94 -16.46
CA LEU A 133 10.80 3.51 -16.12
C LEU A 133 10.94 2.58 -17.34
N ASP A 134 11.31 3.09 -18.51
CA ASP A 134 11.52 2.36 -19.76
C ASP A 134 10.34 1.43 -20.13
N VAL A 135 9.33 2.01 -20.76
CA VAL A 135 8.02 1.37 -21.02
C VAL A 135 7.82 0.90 -22.46
N GLY A 136 8.84 1.02 -23.32
CA GLY A 136 8.71 0.80 -24.76
C GLY A 136 8.27 -0.61 -25.15
N ASP A 137 8.76 -1.62 -24.43
CA ASP A 137 8.52 -3.05 -24.68
C ASP A 137 7.57 -3.71 -23.65
N ASP A 138 7.01 -2.92 -22.74
CA ASP A 138 6.10 -3.43 -21.73
C ASP A 138 4.78 -3.89 -22.33
N SER A 139 4.18 -4.90 -21.71
CA SER A 139 2.78 -5.28 -21.90
C SER A 139 1.83 -4.31 -21.20
N ARG A 140 0.55 -4.30 -21.62
CA ARG A 140 -0.48 -3.43 -21.04
C ARG A 140 -0.55 -3.48 -19.50
N PRO A 141 -0.57 -4.66 -18.83
CA PRO A 141 -0.56 -4.71 -17.36
C PRO A 141 0.71 -4.14 -16.73
N GLN A 142 1.87 -4.30 -17.37
CA GLN A 142 3.13 -3.73 -16.87
C GLN A 142 3.11 -2.20 -16.93
N VAL A 143 2.60 -1.62 -18.02
CA VAL A 143 2.42 -0.17 -18.14
C VAL A 143 1.47 0.36 -17.06
N LEU A 144 0.30 -0.29 -16.86
CA LEU A 144 -0.66 0.11 -15.83
C LEU A 144 -0.07 0.03 -14.42
N ARG A 145 0.67 -1.03 -14.09
CA ARG A 145 1.37 -1.14 -12.80
C ARG A 145 2.41 -0.04 -12.61
N LYS A 146 3.17 0.31 -13.65
CA LYS A 146 4.11 1.44 -13.61
C LYS A 146 3.38 2.77 -13.43
N MET A 147 2.22 2.97 -14.05
CA MET A 147 1.38 4.16 -13.83
C MET A 147 0.90 4.27 -12.37
N VAL A 148 0.42 3.16 -11.78
CA VAL A 148 0.07 3.11 -10.35
C VAL A 148 1.28 3.50 -9.49
N ALA A 149 2.44 2.89 -9.74
CA ALA A 149 3.66 3.17 -9.00
C ALA A 149 4.08 4.65 -9.09
N VAL A 150 3.96 5.27 -10.28
CA VAL A 150 4.24 6.70 -10.48
C VAL A 150 3.29 7.57 -9.65
N CYS A 151 1.99 7.26 -9.63
CA CYS A 151 1.02 7.99 -8.81
C CYS A 151 1.38 7.93 -7.31
N LEU A 152 1.84 6.77 -6.84
CA LEU A 152 2.16 6.51 -5.44
C LEU A 152 3.60 6.84 -5.05
N LYS A 153 4.44 7.22 -6.03
CA LYS A 153 5.89 7.42 -5.89
C LYS A 153 6.61 6.20 -5.32
N THR A 154 6.23 5.02 -5.79
CA THR A 154 6.83 3.74 -5.39
C THR A 154 7.55 3.09 -6.58
N THR A 155 8.23 1.98 -6.32
CA THR A 155 8.64 1.06 -7.40
C THR A 155 7.41 0.32 -7.96
N PRO A 156 7.44 -0.19 -9.20
CA PRO A 156 6.35 -0.98 -9.80
C PRO A 156 6.28 -2.40 -9.26
N ASN A 157 6.28 -2.51 -7.94
CA ASN A 157 6.13 -3.74 -7.17
C ASN A 157 4.85 -3.64 -6.34
N LEU A 158 4.00 -4.68 -6.40
CA LEU A 158 2.70 -4.68 -5.74
C LEU A 158 2.82 -4.51 -4.21
N SER A 159 3.83 -5.11 -3.57
CA SER A 159 4.09 -4.96 -2.15
C SER A 159 4.45 -3.53 -1.77
N GLU A 160 5.27 -2.84 -2.57
CA GLU A 160 5.62 -1.43 -2.33
C GLU A 160 4.42 -0.50 -2.56
N ILE A 161 3.64 -0.75 -3.61
CA ILE A 161 2.38 -0.06 -3.92
C ILE A 161 1.41 -0.17 -2.73
N MET A 162 1.17 -1.41 -2.26
CA MET A 162 0.25 -1.66 -1.16
C MET A 162 0.79 -1.12 0.16
N GLY A 163 2.09 -1.26 0.44
CA GLY A 163 2.71 -0.68 1.62
C GLY A 163 2.52 0.84 1.69
N SER A 164 2.65 1.54 0.56
CA SER A 164 2.41 2.99 0.46
C SER A 164 0.96 3.39 0.73
N LEU A 165 0.00 2.56 0.31
CA LEU A 165 -1.44 2.77 0.57
C LEU A 165 -1.80 2.48 2.04
N LEU A 166 -1.21 1.45 2.65
CA LEU A 166 -1.42 1.13 4.07
C LEU A 166 -0.86 2.22 4.98
N ILE A 167 0.29 2.80 4.64
CA ILE A 167 0.85 3.95 5.38
C ILE A 167 -0.10 5.16 5.32
N GLU A 168 -0.70 5.43 4.16
CA GLU A 168 -1.68 6.51 4.01
C GLU A 168 -2.95 6.25 4.84
N LEU A 169 -3.46 5.02 4.78
CA LEU A 169 -4.63 4.59 5.55
C LEU A 169 -4.39 4.75 7.06
N ALA A 170 -3.21 4.38 7.55
CA ALA A 170 -2.84 4.55 8.96
C ALA A 170 -2.83 6.02 9.39
N GLY A 171 -2.52 6.94 8.47
CA GLY A 171 -2.61 8.38 8.67
C GLY A 171 -4.01 8.95 8.57
N ALA A 172 -5.04 8.12 8.39
CA ALA A 172 -6.44 8.51 8.11
C ALA A 172 -6.57 9.46 6.90
N GLN A 173 -5.72 9.26 5.90
CA GLN A 173 -5.71 9.98 4.64
C GLN A 173 -6.18 9.05 3.50
N ASP A 174 -6.55 9.64 2.37
CA ASP A 174 -7.00 8.91 1.18
C ASP A 174 -6.60 9.61 -0.14
N GLU A 175 -5.61 10.51 -0.09
CA GLU A 175 -5.19 11.32 -1.23
C GLU A 175 -4.68 10.48 -2.40
N LYS A 176 -3.87 9.45 -2.12
CA LYS A 176 -3.35 8.50 -3.11
C LYS A 176 -4.46 7.65 -3.69
N GLN A 177 -5.39 7.15 -2.86
CA GLN A 177 -6.54 6.40 -3.36
C GLN A 177 -7.41 7.25 -4.30
N ARG A 178 -7.72 8.50 -3.89
CA ARG A 178 -8.43 9.45 -4.74
C ARG A 178 -7.67 9.79 -6.02
N LEU A 179 -6.35 9.88 -5.95
CA LEU A 179 -5.49 10.10 -7.12
C LEU A 179 -5.58 8.91 -8.09
N LEU A 180 -5.50 7.68 -7.61
CA LEU A 180 -5.65 6.48 -8.45
C LEU A 180 -7.02 6.44 -9.12
N ALA A 181 -8.09 6.68 -8.39
CA ALA A 181 -9.45 6.75 -8.93
C ALA A 181 -9.59 7.86 -9.98
N ARG A 182 -9.04 9.06 -9.71
CA ARG A 182 -9.03 10.16 -10.68
C ARG A 182 -8.26 9.82 -11.96
N CYS A 183 -7.20 9.03 -11.86
CA CYS A 183 -6.45 8.52 -13.01
C CYS A 183 -7.09 7.27 -13.65
N GLY A 184 -8.20 6.76 -13.11
CA GLY A 184 -8.88 5.55 -13.57
C GLY A 184 -8.05 4.26 -13.37
N LEU A 185 -7.16 4.23 -12.39
CA LEU A 185 -6.21 3.11 -12.17
C LEU A 185 -6.65 2.16 -11.03
N ASP A 186 -7.72 2.50 -10.31
CA ASP A 186 -8.27 1.74 -9.20
C ASP A 186 -8.79 0.37 -9.63
N ALA A 187 -9.58 0.29 -10.71
CA ALA A 187 -10.10 -0.98 -11.22
C ALA A 187 -8.96 -1.99 -11.52
N PHE A 188 -7.91 -1.52 -12.20
CA PHE A 188 -6.74 -2.34 -12.50
C PHE A 188 -6.04 -2.84 -11.22
N LEU A 189 -5.87 -1.98 -10.20
CA LEU A 189 -5.23 -2.38 -8.95
C LEU A 189 -6.01 -3.49 -8.25
N TRP A 190 -7.34 -3.40 -8.21
CA TRP A 190 -8.17 -4.43 -7.58
C TRP A 190 -8.15 -5.75 -8.37
N GLU A 191 -8.23 -5.71 -9.70
CA GLU A 191 -8.06 -6.89 -10.55
C GLU A 191 -6.69 -7.54 -10.36
N GLU A 192 -5.64 -6.72 -10.19
CA GLU A 192 -4.29 -7.22 -9.93
C GLU A 192 -4.18 -7.93 -8.57
N LEU A 193 -4.81 -7.38 -7.54
CA LEU A 193 -4.88 -7.96 -6.19
C LEU A 193 -5.72 -9.24 -6.17
N GLU A 194 -6.83 -9.29 -6.88
CA GLU A 194 -7.63 -10.51 -7.05
C GLU A 194 -6.79 -11.61 -7.69
N ARG A 195 -6.12 -11.31 -8.81
CA ARG A 195 -5.30 -12.28 -9.54
C ARG A 195 -4.08 -12.75 -8.74
N THR A 196 -3.42 -11.85 -8.02
CA THR A 196 -2.14 -12.13 -7.36
C THR A 196 -2.33 -12.66 -5.94
N TRP A 197 -3.29 -12.12 -5.19
CA TRP A 197 -3.50 -12.44 -3.78
C TRP A 197 -4.78 -13.22 -3.51
N GLY A 198 -5.68 -13.34 -4.48
CA GLY A 198 -7.00 -13.96 -4.27
C GLY A 198 -7.98 -13.05 -3.53
N TYR A 199 -7.71 -11.75 -3.45
CA TYR A 199 -8.58 -10.81 -2.77
C TYR A 199 -9.83 -10.49 -3.60
N THR A 200 -10.98 -10.92 -3.12
CA THR A 200 -12.29 -10.67 -3.73
C THR A 200 -13.20 -9.92 -2.77
N SER A 201 -13.80 -8.82 -3.21
CA SER A 201 -14.73 -8.01 -2.41
C SER A 201 -15.77 -7.34 -3.31
N GLU A 202 -17.01 -7.20 -2.85
CA GLU A 202 -18.07 -6.48 -3.57
C GLU A 202 -17.79 -4.97 -3.61
N THR A 203 -17.15 -4.44 -2.56
CA THR A 203 -16.80 -3.02 -2.41
C THR A 203 -15.33 -2.90 -2.00
N PRO A 204 -14.40 -3.19 -2.93
CA PRO A 204 -12.99 -3.29 -2.60
C PRO A 204 -12.46 -1.95 -2.08
N SER A 205 -11.73 -2.01 -0.98
CA SER A 205 -11.08 -0.84 -0.39
C SER A 205 -9.81 -1.24 0.35
N VAL A 206 -8.88 -0.29 0.51
CA VAL A 206 -7.64 -0.55 1.26
C VAL A 206 -7.94 -0.94 2.70
N LYS A 207 -9.01 -0.36 3.30
CA LYS A 207 -9.46 -0.74 4.65
C LYS A 207 -9.95 -2.19 4.70
N ASP A 208 -10.82 -2.58 3.77
CA ASP A 208 -11.35 -3.95 3.72
C ASP A 208 -10.26 -4.99 3.48
N LEU A 209 -9.33 -4.72 2.56
CA LEU A 209 -8.16 -5.56 2.35
C LEU A 209 -7.28 -5.67 3.59
N THR A 210 -7.07 -4.57 4.33
CA THR A 210 -6.30 -4.57 5.59
C THR A 210 -6.96 -5.48 6.64
N LEU A 211 -8.27 -5.34 6.82
CA LEU A 211 -9.04 -6.19 7.73
C LEU A 211 -8.98 -7.65 7.30
N THR A 212 -9.10 -7.93 5.99
CA THR A 212 -9.02 -9.27 5.44
C THR A 212 -7.64 -9.88 5.67
N LEU A 213 -6.55 -9.17 5.37
CA LEU A 213 -5.18 -9.62 5.62
C LEU A 213 -4.94 -9.97 7.08
N LEU A 214 -5.32 -9.08 8.01
CA LEU A 214 -5.13 -9.31 9.45
C LEU A 214 -6.03 -10.43 9.97
N ARG A 215 -7.27 -10.53 9.50
CA ARG A 215 -8.19 -11.62 9.83
C ARG A 215 -7.64 -12.96 9.35
N THR A 216 -7.19 -13.06 8.10
CA THR A 216 -6.60 -14.29 7.55
C THR A 216 -5.31 -14.65 8.27
N GLY A 217 -4.43 -13.67 8.53
CA GLY A 217 -3.20 -13.88 9.28
C GLY A 217 -3.45 -14.42 10.69
N TYR A 218 -4.41 -13.83 11.41
CA TYR A 218 -4.77 -14.28 12.75
C TYR A 218 -5.41 -15.66 12.73
N ALA A 219 -6.38 -15.89 11.84
CA ALA A 219 -7.01 -17.19 11.63
C ALA A 219 -5.99 -18.29 11.30
N THR A 220 -4.99 -17.98 10.48
CA THR A 220 -3.88 -18.89 10.16
C THR A 220 -3.08 -19.24 11.41
N GLY A 221 -2.76 -18.24 12.24
CA GLY A 221 -2.02 -18.43 13.48
C GLY A 221 -2.76 -19.30 14.50
N VAL A 222 -4.07 -19.11 14.65
CA VAL A 222 -4.90 -19.88 15.59
C VAL A 222 -5.46 -21.20 15.03
N GLY A 223 -5.09 -21.56 13.79
CA GLY A 223 -5.54 -22.80 13.14
C GLY A 223 -7.00 -22.81 12.67
N ASP A 224 -7.62 -21.65 12.48
CA ASP A 224 -8.98 -21.51 11.94
C ASP A 224 -8.99 -21.60 10.41
N VAL A 225 -9.02 -22.84 9.92
CA VAL A 225 -8.99 -23.18 8.48
C VAL A 225 -10.24 -22.67 7.75
N GLU A 226 -11.39 -22.59 8.41
CA GLU A 226 -12.63 -22.15 7.78
C GLU A 226 -12.57 -20.65 7.48
N THR A 227 -12.12 -19.85 8.43
CA THR A 227 -11.92 -18.41 8.22
C THR A 227 -10.85 -18.14 7.17
N VAL A 228 -9.74 -18.90 7.16
CA VAL A 228 -8.72 -18.76 6.11
C VAL A 228 -9.32 -19.02 4.73
N ARG A 229 -10.07 -20.12 4.56
CA ARG A 229 -10.72 -20.46 3.29
C ARG A 229 -11.75 -19.41 2.85
N SER A 230 -12.53 -18.85 3.78
CA SER A 230 -13.57 -17.87 3.45
C SER A 230 -13.01 -16.54 2.93
N THR A 231 -11.77 -16.21 3.30
CA THR A 231 -11.13 -14.95 2.86
C THR A 231 -10.58 -15.00 1.43
N GLY A 232 -10.36 -16.20 0.87
CA GLY A 232 -9.78 -16.38 -0.46
C GLY A 232 -8.29 -16.02 -0.60
N LEU A 233 -7.69 -15.39 0.42
CA LEU A 233 -6.30 -14.94 0.35
C LEU A 233 -5.31 -16.11 0.30
N ASN A 234 -4.31 -15.98 -0.56
CA ASN A 234 -3.25 -16.97 -0.73
C ASN A 234 -2.02 -16.70 0.16
N VAL A 235 -1.02 -17.59 0.04
CA VAL A 235 0.22 -17.50 0.83
C VAL A 235 1.02 -16.24 0.52
N GLU A 236 1.01 -15.77 -0.73
CA GLU A 236 1.75 -14.56 -1.15
C GLU A 236 1.21 -13.30 -0.45
N ALA A 237 -0.11 -13.22 -0.23
CA ALA A 237 -0.74 -12.13 0.52
C ALA A 237 -0.28 -12.10 1.99
N LEU A 238 -0.17 -13.29 2.62
CA LEU A 238 0.32 -13.42 3.99
C LEU A 238 1.83 -13.18 4.10
N ASP A 239 2.60 -13.56 3.09
CA ASP A 239 4.00 -13.19 2.97
C ASP A 239 4.15 -11.67 2.92
N PHE A 240 3.36 -10.99 2.10
CA PHE A 240 3.35 -9.52 2.08
C PHE A 240 3.09 -8.94 3.47
N LEU A 241 2.06 -9.41 4.18
CA LEU A 241 1.74 -8.93 5.53
C LEU A 241 2.94 -9.07 6.49
N ARG A 242 3.60 -10.24 6.51
CA ARG A 242 4.77 -10.50 7.34
C ARG A 242 5.95 -9.58 7.00
N HIS A 243 6.25 -9.43 5.71
CA HIS A 243 7.34 -8.54 5.27
C HIS A 243 7.01 -7.07 5.60
N TRP A 244 5.75 -6.67 5.43
CA TRP A 244 5.30 -5.32 5.73
C TRP A 244 5.40 -5.00 7.23
N GLN A 245 4.95 -5.91 8.09
CA GLN A 245 5.08 -5.84 9.56
C GLN A 245 6.54 -5.70 10.01
N ASN A 246 7.43 -6.51 9.43
CA ASN A 246 8.84 -6.56 9.84
C ASN A 246 9.70 -5.44 9.24
N ASN A 247 9.16 -4.62 8.35
CA ASN A 247 9.87 -3.46 7.82
C ASN A 247 9.82 -2.29 8.83
N ARG A 248 10.99 -1.86 9.28
CA ARG A 248 11.16 -0.78 10.27
C ARG A 248 10.44 0.53 9.90
N HIS A 249 10.31 0.85 8.61
CA HIS A 249 9.63 2.07 8.15
C HIS A 249 8.10 1.98 8.30
N ASN A 250 7.56 0.77 8.33
CA ASN A 250 6.12 0.51 8.34
C ASN A 250 5.58 0.28 9.76
N GLY A 251 6.45 0.05 10.75
CA GLY A 251 6.03 -0.38 12.08
C GLY A 251 5.02 0.55 12.77
N ALA A 252 5.15 1.87 12.61
CA ALA A 252 4.16 2.81 13.16
C ALA A 252 2.78 2.63 12.48
N ALA A 253 2.75 2.54 11.15
CA ALA A 253 1.52 2.33 10.40
C ALA A 253 0.89 0.96 10.71
N PHE A 254 1.70 -0.10 10.78
CA PHE A 254 1.23 -1.44 11.16
C PHE A 254 0.60 -1.42 12.56
N ALA A 255 1.25 -0.78 13.54
CA ALA A 255 0.71 -0.70 14.90
C ALA A 255 -0.66 -0.01 14.94
N THR A 256 -0.83 1.08 14.20
CA THR A 256 -2.11 1.80 14.11
C THR A 256 -3.20 0.94 13.45
N LEU A 257 -2.92 0.34 12.29
CA LEU A 257 -3.90 -0.49 11.58
C LEU A 257 -4.24 -1.77 12.35
N SER A 258 -3.25 -2.41 12.96
CA SER A 258 -3.43 -3.57 13.83
C SER A 258 -4.35 -3.25 15.01
N ALA A 259 -4.15 -2.11 15.68
CA ALA A 259 -5.02 -1.70 16.78
C ALA A 259 -6.47 -1.44 16.33
N GLN A 260 -6.67 -0.78 15.18
CA GLN A 260 -8.00 -0.56 14.62
C GLN A 260 -8.68 -1.88 14.24
N ALA A 261 -7.95 -2.77 13.57
CA ALA A 261 -8.45 -4.09 13.19
C ALA A 261 -8.75 -4.97 14.40
N ALA A 262 -7.97 -4.85 15.49
CA ALA A 262 -8.23 -5.58 16.72
C ALA A 262 -9.61 -5.24 17.31
N THR A 263 -10.02 -3.97 17.21
CA THR A 263 -11.37 -3.52 17.60
C THR A 263 -12.42 -3.99 16.60
N ASP A 264 -12.21 -3.78 15.30
CA ASP A 264 -13.19 -4.14 14.26
C ASP A 264 -13.46 -5.67 14.18
N LEU A 265 -12.47 -6.49 14.55
CA LEU A 265 -12.55 -7.96 14.54
C LEU A 265 -12.87 -8.57 15.92
N ASP A 266 -13.08 -7.75 16.96
CA ASP A 266 -13.33 -8.20 18.35
C ASP A 266 -12.29 -9.23 18.86
N ILE A 267 -11.01 -8.96 18.59
CA ILE A 267 -9.90 -9.87 18.92
C ILE A 267 -9.83 -10.11 20.43
N GLU A 268 -10.14 -9.10 21.25
CA GLU A 268 -10.11 -9.23 22.72
C GLU A 268 -11.02 -10.35 23.24
N ALA A 269 -12.24 -10.46 22.71
CA ALA A 269 -13.18 -11.49 23.11
C ALA A 269 -12.73 -12.90 22.70
N ASP A 270 -12.10 -13.05 21.52
CA ASP A 270 -11.55 -14.33 21.07
C ASP A 270 -10.35 -14.75 21.92
N LEU A 271 -9.43 -13.83 22.24
CA LEU A 271 -8.24 -14.10 23.06
C LEU A 271 -8.56 -14.64 24.47
N GLN A 272 -9.73 -14.33 25.02
CA GLN A 272 -10.17 -14.88 26.31
C GLN A 272 -10.39 -16.40 26.26
N ARG A 273 -10.68 -16.96 25.08
CA ARG A 273 -10.97 -18.38 24.85
C ARG A 273 -9.74 -19.18 24.40
N ARG A 274 -8.65 -18.50 24.03
CA ARG A 274 -7.42 -19.11 23.52
C ARG A 274 -6.49 -19.53 24.65
N SER A 275 -5.75 -20.61 24.45
CA SER A 275 -4.71 -21.05 25.36
C SER A 275 -3.42 -20.26 25.14
N LEU A 276 -2.47 -20.36 26.08
CA LEU A 276 -1.16 -19.72 25.93
C LEU A 276 -0.43 -20.25 24.69
N ASP A 277 -0.45 -21.57 24.47
CA ASP A 277 0.28 -22.26 23.41
C ASP A 277 -0.21 -21.83 22.02
N ASP A 278 -1.52 -21.56 21.87
CA ASP A 278 -2.11 -21.04 20.63
C ASP A 278 -1.57 -19.65 20.27
N LEU A 279 -1.15 -18.86 21.27
CA LEU A 279 -0.84 -17.45 21.11
C LEU A 279 0.66 -17.16 20.96
N VAL A 280 1.54 -18.02 21.48
CA VAL A 280 2.99 -17.75 21.52
C VAL A 280 3.56 -17.40 20.14
N GLY A 281 3.09 -18.09 19.09
CA GLY A 281 3.57 -17.92 17.72
C GLY A 281 2.94 -16.77 16.94
N ILE A 282 2.03 -15.99 17.53
CA ILE A 282 1.26 -14.96 16.82
C ILE A 282 1.65 -13.58 17.33
N ASP A 283 1.97 -12.64 16.45
CA ASP A 283 2.38 -11.29 16.81
C ASP A 283 1.70 -10.20 15.96
N LEU A 284 0.48 -10.47 15.50
CA LEU A 284 -0.28 -9.53 14.67
C LEU A 284 -0.93 -8.40 15.46
N PHE A 285 -1.26 -8.63 16.74
CA PHE A 285 -1.99 -7.67 17.59
C PHE A 285 -1.31 -7.49 18.94
N GLU A 286 -1.22 -6.25 19.42
CA GLU A 286 -0.67 -5.91 20.75
C GLU A 286 -1.36 -6.66 21.89
N LEU A 287 -2.68 -6.88 21.74
CA LEU A 287 -3.50 -7.58 22.73
C LEU A 287 -2.98 -8.99 23.02
N ILE A 288 -2.28 -9.62 22.05
CA ILE A 288 -1.69 -10.95 22.21
C ILE A 288 -0.55 -10.88 23.25
N ASP A 289 0.38 -9.94 23.14
CA ASP A 289 1.47 -9.80 24.13
C ASP A 289 0.93 -9.46 25.52
N ARG A 290 -0.12 -8.63 25.61
CA ARG A 290 -0.79 -8.34 26.89
C ARG A 290 -1.41 -9.58 27.51
N ARG A 291 -2.04 -10.44 26.71
CA ARG A 291 -2.65 -11.70 27.16
C ARG A 291 -1.60 -12.71 27.58
N ILE A 292 -0.54 -12.88 26.79
CA ILE A 292 0.60 -13.74 27.10
C ILE A 292 1.24 -13.32 28.42
N LEU A 293 1.53 -12.02 28.60
CA LEU A 293 2.14 -11.52 29.84
C LEU A 293 1.27 -11.77 31.08
N HIS A 294 -0.03 -11.47 31.00
CA HIS A 294 -0.94 -11.76 32.12
C HIS A 294 -0.94 -13.25 32.49
N GLU A 295 -0.98 -14.13 31.50
CA GLU A 295 -0.99 -15.57 31.74
C GLU A 295 0.36 -16.08 32.26
N LEU A 296 1.48 -15.55 31.76
CA LEU A 296 2.80 -15.87 32.29
C LEU A 296 2.97 -15.43 33.75
N VAL A 297 2.61 -14.18 34.09
CA VAL A 297 2.62 -13.67 35.47
C VAL A 297 1.80 -14.59 36.36
N ARG A 298 0.55 -14.88 35.97
CA ARG A 298 -0.36 -15.72 36.73
C ARG A 298 0.22 -17.11 36.95
N ARG A 299 0.66 -17.80 35.89
CA ARG A 299 1.17 -19.17 36.00
C ARG A 299 2.47 -19.27 36.78
N VAL A 300 3.35 -18.28 36.67
CA VAL A 300 4.60 -18.24 37.46
C VAL A 300 4.29 -17.97 38.94
N ALA A 301 3.38 -17.03 39.25
CA ALA A 301 2.95 -16.76 40.62
C ALA A 301 2.25 -17.98 41.24
N ASP A 302 1.39 -18.67 40.49
CA ASP A 302 0.69 -19.89 40.89
C ASP A 302 1.61 -21.13 40.92
N ARG A 303 2.88 -21.01 40.51
CA ARG A 303 3.87 -22.10 40.39
C ARG A 303 3.41 -23.26 39.49
N THR A 304 2.67 -22.94 38.43
CA THR A 304 2.17 -23.91 37.44
C THR A 304 2.96 -23.93 36.13
N LEU A 305 3.91 -23.02 35.96
CA LEU A 305 4.82 -22.94 34.81
C LEU A 305 6.27 -23.04 35.29
N ASP A 306 7.03 -23.97 34.72
CA ASP A 306 8.46 -24.10 35.01
C ASP A 306 9.30 -23.01 34.32
N ALA A 307 10.50 -22.74 34.84
CA ALA A 307 11.31 -21.63 34.32
C ALA A 307 11.84 -21.89 32.91
N ALA A 308 12.08 -23.15 32.50
CA ALA A 308 12.58 -23.46 31.17
C ALA A 308 11.52 -23.20 30.09
N THR A 309 10.26 -23.57 30.35
CA THR A 309 9.14 -23.24 29.46
C THR A 309 8.90 -21.73 29.43
N CYS A 310 8.97 -21.04 30.58
CA CYS A 310 8.87 -19.58 30.63
C CYS A 310 9.95 -18.89 29.78
N GLU A 311 11.20 -19.31 29.93
CA GLU A 311 12.35 -18.80 29.15
C GLU A 311 12.17 -19.05 27.65
N ALA A 312 11.70 -20.24 27.25
CA ALA A 312 11.41 -20.56 25.85
C ALA A 312 10.35 -19.63 25.25
N ILE A 313 9.27 -19.34 25.99
CA ILE A 313 8.23 -18.41 25.55
C ILE A 313 8.80 -16.99 25.43
N VAL A 314 9.53 -16.51 26.44
CA VAL A 314 10.15 -15.17 26.43
C VAL A 314 11.15 -15.03 25.28
N HIS A 315 11.94 -16.07 25.00
CA HIS A 315 12.86 -16.11 23.88
C HIS A 315 12.12 -16.01 22.54
N SER A 316 11.05 -16.79 22.35
CA SER A 316 10.19 -16.70 21.16
C SER A 316 9.62 -15.28 21.00
N ARG A 317 9.08 -14.69 22.07
CA ARG A 317 8.53 -13.33 22.05
C ARG A 317 9.59 -12.27 21.79
N SER A 318 10.86 -12.50 22.13
CA SER A 318 11.93 -11.53 21.86
C SER A 318 12.17 -11.22 20.38
N GLN A 319 11.68 -12.09 19.50
CA GLN A 319 11.75 -11.95 18.05
C GLN A 319 10.48 -11.33 17.45
N SER A 320 9.45 -11.10 18.28
CA SER A 320 8.16 -10.59 17.83
C SER A 320 8.23 -9.10 17.52
N PHE A 321 7.31 -8.65 16.66
CA PHE A 321 7.18 -7.24 16.35
C PHE A 321 6.96 -6.35 17.59
N TRP A 322 6.20 -6.80 18.59
CA TRP A 322 5.78 -5.96 19.71
C TRP A 322 6.82 -5.84 20.84
N PHE A 323 7.81 -6.72 20.89
CA PHE A 323 8.74 -6.85 22.01
C PHE A 323 9.55 -5.57 22.31
N ASP A 324 10.15 -4.99 21.27
CA ASP A 324 10.91 -3.73 21.37
C ASP A 324 10.75 -2.92 20.08
N ARG A 325 9.89 -1.88 20.13
CA ARG A 325 9.55 -1.07 18.95
C ARG A 325 10.09 0.34 19.06
N PRO A 326 10.57 0.95 17.96
CA PRO A 326 11.09 2.31 17.98
C PRO A 326 10.09 3.36 18.51
N SER A 327 8.79 3.16 18.30
CA SER A 327 7.74 4.07 18.75
C SER A 327 7.44 3.96 20.26
N HIS A 328 7.66 2.79 20.84
CA HIS A 328 7.41 2.49 22.26
C HIS A 328 8.54 1.57 22.77
N PRO A 329 9.76 2.11 22.91
CA PRO A 329 10.93 1.31 23.24
C PRO A 329 10.74 0.65 24.60
N ASN A 330 11.17 -0.60 24.71
CA ASN A 330 11.14 -1.40 25.94
C ASN A 330 9.74 -1.66 26.57
N GLN A 331 8.64 -1.34 25.89
CA GLN A 331 7.28 -1.51 26.43
C GLN A 331 7.01 -2.94 26.91
N TYR A 332 7.43 -3.94 26.14
CA TYR A 332 7.23 -5.36 26.42
C TYR A 332 8.52 -6.06 26.87
N LEU A 333 9.69 -5.53 26.52
CA LEU A 333 11.00 -6.02 26.98
C LEU A 333 11.03 -6.24 28.50
N HIS A 334 10.72 -5.19 29.27
CA HIS A 334 10.88 -5.24 30.73
C HIS A 334 9.88 -6.15 31.43
N PRO A 335 8.57 -6.13 31.11
CA PRO A 335 7.64 -7.13 31.63
C PRO A 335 8.06 -8.57 31.36
N TYR A 336 8.46 -8.90 30.12
CA TYR A 336 8.88 -10.27 29.79
C TYR A 336 10.13 -10.69 30.57
N ARG A 337 11.14 -9.82 30.67
CA ARG A 337 12.35 -10.09 31.46
C ARG A 337 12.07 -10.18 32.96
N ALA A 338 11.12 -9.42 33.49
CA ALA A 338 10.71 -9.53 34.89
C ALA A 338 10.10 -10.91 35.17
N VAL A 339 9.17 -11.38 34.33
CA VAL A 339 8.57 -12.72 34.46
C VAL A 339 9.64 -13.81 34.38
N GLU A 340 10.55 -13.74 33.40
CA GLU A 340 11.65 -14.70 33.25
C GLU A 340 12.52 -14.77 34.52
N CYS A 341 12.91 -13.61 35.07
CA CYS A 341 13.69 -13.53 36.30
C CYS A 341 12.94 -14.10 37.50
N ALA A 342 11.64 -13.83 37.62
CA ALA A 342 10.80 -14.37 38.69
C ALA A 342 10.70 -15.90 38.62
N ALA A 343 10.45 -16.46 37.43
CA ALA A 343 10.36 -17.91 37.26
C ALA A 343 11.68 -18.61 37.63
N GLN A 344 12.81 -18.07 37.16
CA GLN A 344 14.14 -18.59 37.51
C GLN A 344 14.44 -18.44 39.01
N PHE A 345 14.09 -17.30 39.62
CA PHE A 345 14.26 -17.09 41.05
C PHE A 345 13.48 -18.12 41.89
N LEU A 346 12.19 -18.31 41.60
CA LEU A 346 11.34 -19.24 42.34
C LEU A 346 11.85 -20.68 42.24
N GLN A 347 12.25 -21.12 41.04
CA GLN A 347 12.83 -22.45 40.85
C GLN A 347 14.16 -22.62 41.60
N MET A 348 15.01 -21.60 41.59
CA MET A 348 16.25 -21.61 42.37
C MET A 348 15.99 -21.64 43.87
N LEU A 349 14.98 -20.91 44.34
CA LEU A 349 14.61 -20.86 45.75
C LEU A 349 14.16 -22.23 46.26
N ASP A 350 13.36 -22.95 45.46
CA ASP A 350 12.85 -24.28 45.81
C ASP A 350 13.95 -25.36 45.87
N THR A 351 15.08 -25.14 45.18
CA THR A 351 16.20 -26.10 45.10
C THR A 351 17.39 -25.75 45.99
N THR A 352 17.44 -24.53 46.54
CA THR A 352 18.59 -24.04 47.31
C THR A 352 18.40 -24.26 48.81
N ASP A 353 19.36 -24.94 49.45
CA ASP A 353 19.45 -24.97 50.92
C ASP A 353 20.06 -23.66 51.43
N LEU A 354 19.25 -22.87 52.14
CA LEU A 354 19.65 -21.59 52.75
C LEU A 354 20.06 -21.74 54.23
N THR A 355 20.28 -22.96 54.72
CA THR A 355 20.64 -23.21 56.12
C THR A 355 22.09 -22.80 56.40
N VAL A 356 22.29 -21.78 57.23
CA VAL A 356 23.62 -21.33 57.67
C VAL A 356 24.05 -22.09 58.94
N ARG A 357 25.09 -22.95 58.86
CA ARG A 357 25.60 -23.67 60.04
C ARG A 357 26.81 -22.99 60.69
N SER A 358 27.50 -22.08 59.99
CA SER A 358 28.54 -21.22 60.54
C SER A 358 28.73 -19.97 59.68
N LEU A 359 29.33 -18.91 60.24
CA LEU A 359 29.62 -17.68 59.49
C LEU A 359 30.50 -17.95 58.26
N ARG A 360 31.56 -18.76 58.41
CA ARG A 360 32.45 -19.13 57.29
C ARG A 360 31.69 -19.84 56.18
N GLN A 361 30.91 -20.86 56.54
CA GLN A 361 30.12 -21.61 55.57
C GLN A 361 29.11 -20.70 54.86
N GLY A 362 28.44 -19.79 55.58
CA GLY A 362 27.50 -18.84 54.98
C GLY A 362 28.16 -17.93 53.95
N VAL A 363 29.36 -17.39 54.25
CA VAL A 363 30.13 -16.58 53.30
C VAL A 363 30.54 -17.40 52.07
N ASP A 364 31.06 -18.61 52.29
CA ASP A 364 31.49 -19.49 51.20
C ASP A 364 30.31 -19.90 50.30
N GLN A 365 29.14 -20.22 50.87
CA GLN A 365 27.94 -20.57 50.12
C GLN A 365 27.33 -19.38 49.38
N TYR A 366 27.36 -18.18 49.98
CA TYR A 366 26.91 -16.99 49.29
C TYR A 366 27.79 -16.67 48.08
N ALA A 367 29.11 -16.68 48.26
CA ALA A 367 30.05 -16.40 47.17
C ALA A 367 30.00 -17.45 46.05
N ALA A 368 29.71 -18.72 46.37
CA ALA A 368 29.64 -19.79 45.39
C ALA A 368 28.27 -19.90 44.69
N HIS A 369 27.16 -19.73 45.42
CA HIS A 369 25.82 -20.07 44.92
C HIS A 369 24.72 -19.06 45.26
N TRP A 370 24.58 -18.59 46.51
CA TRP A 370 23.42 -17.76 46.89
C TRP A 370 23.42 -16.36 46.28
N TYR A 371 24.57 -15.85 45.83
CA TYR A 371 24.62 -14.58 45.10
C TYR A 371 23.78 -14.62 43.80
N LEU A 372 23.57 -15.80 43.20
CA LEU A 372 22.74 -15.94 42.00
C LEU A 372 21.26 -15.70 42.32
N LEU A 373 20.78 -16.15 43.49
CA LEU A 373 19.42 -15.84 43.97
C LEU A 373 19.25 -14.34 44.17
N ASP A 374 20.19 -13.69 44.85
CA ASP A 374 20.20 -12.22 45.03
C ASP A 374 20.29 -11.48 43.68
N GLN A 375 21.09 -11.99 42.73
CA GLN A 375 21.19 -11.42 41.39
C GLN A 375 19.84 -11.48 40.65
N ARG A 376 19.16 -12.63 40.67
CA ARG A 376 17.83 -12.79 40.03
C ARG A 376 16.77 -11.91 40.69
N TYR A 377 16.79 -11.83 42.02
CA TYR A 377 15.96 -10.89 42.77
C TYR A 377 16.16 -9.45 42.30
N ARG A 378 17.42 -8.98 42.26
CA ARG A 378 17.73 -7.59 41.83
C ARG A 378 17.34 -7.33 40.38
N GLN A 379 17.50 -8.32 39.49
CA GLN A 379 17.08 -8.22 38.10
C GLN A 379 15.56 -8.12 37.96
N LEU A 380 14.80 -8.92 38.72
CA LEU A 380 13.35 -8.80 38.81
C LEU A 380 12.93 -7.40 39.26
N ILE A 381 13.49 -6.90 40.35
CA ILE A 381 13.18 -5.55 40.86
C ILE A 381 13.54 -4.47 39.83
N TYR A 382 14.69 -4.59 39.16
CA TYR A 382 15.11 -3.68 38.11
C TYR A 382 14.10 -3.66 36.96
N HIS A 383 13.78 -4.82 36.37
CA HIS A 383 12.87 -4.92 35.24
C HIS A 383 11.44 -4.54 35.61
N SER A 384 10.98 -4.88 36.81
CA SER A 384 9.68 -4.45 37.31
C SER A 384 9.58 -2.92 37.39
N ARG A 385 10.60 -2.25 37.94
CA ARG A 385 10.64 -0.77 38.00
C ARG A 385 10.71 -0.13 36.62
N GLN A 386 11.52 -0.67 35.72
CA GLN A 386 11.65 -0.15 34.35
C GLN A 386 10.38 -0.38 33.51
N SER A 387 9.59 -1.42 33.81
CA SER A 387 8.36 -1.70 33.07
C SER A 387 7.28 -0.63 33.23
N GLY A 388 7.27 0.07 34.38
CA GLY A 388 6.17 0.98 34.73
C GLY A 388 4.80 0.29 34.91
N LEU A 389 4.76 -1.05 35.02
CA LEU A 389 3.54 -1.85 35.17
C LEU A 389 3.48 -2.57 36.54
N PRO A 390 3.40 -1.83 37.66
CA PRO A 390 3.45 -2.41 38.99
C PRO A 390 2.27 -3.36 39.25
N THR A 391 1.06 -3.03 38.78
CA THR A 391 -0.14 -3.85 38.99
C THR A 391 -0.05 -5.21 38.30
N LEU A 392 0.53 -5.25 37.09
CA LEU A 392 0.69 -6.50 36.34
C LEU A 392 1.69 -7.43 37.07
N LEU A 393 2.78 -6.88 37.59
CA LEU A 393 3.86 -7.68 38.17
C LEU A 393 3.73 -7.90 39.69
N ALA A 394 2.77 -7.25 40.35
CA ALA A 394 2.55 -7.36 41.80
C ALA A 394 2.45 -8.81 42.31
N PRO A 395 1.73 -9.74 41.64
CA PRO A 395 1.67 -11.13 42.11
C PRO A 395 3.04 -11.82 42.15
N LEU A 396 3.97 -11.44 41.27
CA LEU A 396 5.33 -11.99 41.27
C LEU A 396 6.18 -11.37 42.37
N LEU A 397 6.01 -10.08 42.65
CA LEU A 397 6.74 -9.41 43.73
C LEU A 397 6.32 -9.97 45.08
N GLU A 398 5.03 -10.20 45.31
CA GLU A 398 4.50 -10.81 46.54
C GLU A 398 5.01 -12.24 46.80
N GLN A 399 5.38 -12.98 45.75
CA GLN A 399 5.96 -14.33 45.89
C GLN A 399 7.45 -14.32 46.22
N VAL A 400 8.13 -13.18 46.01
CA VAL A 400 9.58 -13.05 46.05
C VAL A 400 10.05 -12.18 47.22
N GLU A 401 9.22 -11.26 47.68
CA GLU A 401 9.35 -10.54 48.96
C GLU A 401 8.91 -11.41 50.15
#